data_AF-A0A652KCJ5-F1
#
_entry.id   AF-A0A652KCJ5-F1
#
_cell.length_a   1.000
_cell.length_b   1.000
_cell.length_c   1.000
_cell.angle_alpha   90.00
_cell.angle_beta   90.00
_cell.angle_gamma   90.00
#
_symmetry.space_group_name_H-M   'P 1'
#
loop_
_entity.id
_entity.type
_entity.pdbx_description
1 polymer ?
#
loop_
_entity_poly.entity_id
_entity_poly.type
_entity_poly.pdbx_seq_one_letter_code
_entity_poly.pdbx_strand_id
1 'polypeptide(L)'
;MTDLHLIISRPGPGDWLGRLDVVEALESAGWTGDTDMPLSILRHPSGAVWAVHNESDDSGLDCPSGAVIEFPGDTPAVVIVAACLAAASA
;
A
#
# COMPACT_ATOMS: atom_id res chain seq x y z
N MET A 1 13.24 17.29 -15.34
CA MET A 1 12.97 16.85 -13.95
C MET A 1 11.54 17.27 -13.67
N THR A 2 10.59 16.37 -13.91
CA THR A 2 9.16 16.66 -13.77
C THR A 2 8.80 16.57 -12.30
N ASP A 3 8.42 17.70 -11.71
CA ASP A 3 7.82 17.76 -10.38
C ASP A 3 6.51 16.97 -10.40
N LEU A 4 6.48 15.84 -9.70
CA LEU A 4 5.27 15.06 -9.48
C LEU A 4 4.50 15.74 -8.34
N HIS A 5 3.66 16.72 -8.68
CA HIS A 5 2.70 17.26 -7.72
C HIS A 5 1.58 16.21 -7.55
N LEU A 6 1.66 15.42 -6.48
CA LEU A 6 0.57 14.56 -6.03
C LEU A 6 -0.61 15.44 -5.60
N ILE A 7 -1.66 15.47 -6.42
CA ILE A 7 -2.94 16.09 -6.08
C ILE A 7 -3.83 14.98 -5.53
N ILE A 8 -3.69 14.69 -4.24
CA ILE A 8 -4.63 13.79 -3.54
C ILE A 8 -5.90 14.58 -3.26
N SER A 9 -6.99 14.22 -3.91
CA SER A 9 -8.30 14.79 -3.62
C SER A 9 -8.72 14.38 -2.21
N ARG A 10 -9.17 15.33 -1.39
CA ARG A 10 -9.63 15.03 -0.02
C ARG A 10 -10.86 14.12 -0.09
N PRO A 11 -10.91 13.00 0.67
CA PRO A 11 -12.11 12.18 0.76
C PRO A 11 -13.32 12.97 1.26
N GLY A 12 -14.52 12.53 0.87
CA GLY A 12 -15.76 13.02 1.44
C GLY A 12 -15.91 12.60 2.90
N PRO A 13 -16.79 13.26 3.68
CA PRO A 13 -17.07 12.86 5.06
C PRO A 13 -17.59 11.42 5.10
N GLY A 14 -16.84 10.51 5.74
CA GLY A 14 -17.18 9.09 5.85
C GLY A 14 -16.40 8.16 4.92
N ASP A 15 -15.63 8.70 3.97
CA ASP A 15 -14.77 7.88 3.12
C ASP A 15 -13.47 7.55 3.86
N TRP A 16 -13.39 6.30 4.31
CA TRP A 16 -12.15 5.73 4.81
C TRP A 16 -11.23 5.42 3.63
N LEU A 17 -10.08 6.09 3.57
CA LEU A 17 -9.08 5.85 2.52
C LEU A 17 -7.88 5.01 2.99
N GLY A 18 -7.82 4.65 4.28
CA GLY A 18 -7.04 3.55 4.88
C GLY A 18 -5.51 3.56 4.81
N ARG A 19 -4.93 4.13 3.74
CA ARG A 19 -3.51 4.28 3.38
C ARG A 19 -3.38 4.68 1.89
N LEU A 20 -4.21 5.61 1.40
CA LEU A 20 -4.20 5.95 -0.03
C LEU A 20 -2.82 6.44 -0.52
N ASP A 21 -2.04 7.09 0.34
CA ASP A 21 -0.66 7.48 0.05
C ASP A 21 0.27 6.29 -0.22
N VAL A 22 0.10 5.18 0.52
CA VAL A 22 0.82 3.92 0.25
C VAL A 22 0.32 3.30 -1.05
N VAL A 23 -0.99 3.25 -1.26
CA VAL A 23 -1.60 2.70 -2.48
C VAL A 23 -1.05 3.40 -3.73
N GLU A 24 -1.14 4.72 -3.78
CA GLU A 24 -0.68 5.53 -4.91
C GLU A 24 0.83 5.35 -5.17
N ALA A 25 1.64 5.25 -4.12
CA ALA A 25 3.07 5.02 -4.23
C ALA A 25 3.39 3.63 -4.80
N LEU A 26 2.67 2.59 -4.36
CA LEU A 26 2.88 1.22 -4.83
C LEU A 26 2.36 1.02 -6.26
N GLU A 27 1.21 1.61 -6.63
CA GLU A 27 0.72 1.59 -8.02
C GLU A 27 1.70 2.29 -8.96
N SER A 28 2.27 3.43 -8.54
CA SER A 28 3.33 4.12 -9.30
C SER A 28 4.59 3.25 -9.46
N ALA A 29 4.80 2.29 -8.56
CA ALA A 29 5.88 1.31 -8.61
C ALA A 29 5.51 0.00 -9.33
N GLY A 30 4.32 -0.08 -9.94
CA GLY A 30 3.89 -1.24 -10.74
C GLY A 30 3.15 -2.32 -9.95
N TRP A 31 2.73 -2.04 -8.71
CA TRP A 31 1.76 -2.88 -8.01
C TRP A 31 0.36 -2.65 -8.60
N THR A 32 -0.52 -3.62 -8.46
CA THR A 32 -1.89 -3.55 -9.01
C THR A 32 -2.90 -3.84 -7.91
N GLY A 33 -3.92 -2.99 -7.80
CA GLY A 33 -5.06 -3.23 -6.93
C GLY A 33 -5.79 -4.54 -7.26
N ASP A 34 -6.26 -5.23 -6.23
CA ASP A 34 -7.11 -6.42 -6.39
C ASP A 34 -8.44 -6.07 -7.07
N THR A 35 -9.04 -7.03 -7.77
CA THR A 35 -10.30 -6.83 -8.51
C THR A 35 -11.45 -6.44 -7.59
N ASP A 36 -11.55 -7.06 -6.41
CA ASP A 36 -12.68 -6.86 -5.50
C ASP A 36 -12.42 -5.72 -4.51
N MET A 37 -11.14 -5.51 -4.15
CA MET A 37 -10.72 -4.53 -3.14
C MET A 37 -9.50 -3.70 -3.61
N PRO A 38 -9.62 -2.92 -4.71
CA PRO A 38 -8.47 -2.31 -5.39
C PRO A 38 -7.70 -1.29 -4.56
N LEU A 39 -8.36 -0.63 -3.60
CA LEU A 39 -7.74 0.36 -2.70
C LEU A 39 -7.26 -0.25 -1.37
N SER A 40 -7.55 -1.53 -1.13
CA SER A 40 -7.25 -2.18 0.16
C SER A 40 -6.35 -3.38 0.03
N ILE A 41 -6.17 -3.94 -1.17
CA ILE A 41 -5.27 -5.05 -1.45
C ILE A 41 -4.51 -4.73 -2.72
N LEU A 42 -3.19 -4.72 -2.66
CA LEU A 42 -2.31 -4.55 -3.81
C LEU A 42 -1.43 -5.78 -3.98
N ARG A 43 -1.30 -6.23 -5.24
CA ARG A 43 -0.53 -7.40 -5.63
C ARG A 43 0.60 -6.99 -6.57
N HIS A 44 1.77 -7.58 -6.39
CA HIS A 44 2.90 -7.41 -7.30
C HIS A 44 3.21 -8.71 -8.07
N PRO A 45 3.70 -8.64 -9.33
CA PRO A 45 4.10 -9.84 -10.08
C PRO A 45 5.17 -10.72 -9.43
N SER A 46 5.94 -10.20 -8.47
CA SER A 46 6.88 -11.01 -7.68
C SER A 46 6.18 -11.98 -6.71
N GLY A 47 4.87 -11.83 -6.51
CA GLY A 47 4.09 -12.59 -5.53
C GLY A 47 3.91 -11.87 -4.19
N ALA A 48 4.46 -10.67 -4.02
CA ALA A 48 4.25 -9.86 -2.83
C ALA A 48 2.81 -9.31 -2.82
N VAL A 49 2.18 -9.26 -1.64
CA VAL A 49 0.82 -8.73 -1.46
C VAL A 49 0.79 -7.84 -0.23
N TRP A 50 0.26 -6.63 -0.38
CA TRP A 50 0.05 -5.69 0.72
C TRP A 50 -1.44 -5.42 0.89
N ALA A 51 -1.92 -5.30 2.13
CA ALA A 51 -3.33 -5.03 2.39
C ALA A 51 -3.58 -4.16 3.63
N VAL A 52 -4.65 -3.37 3.61
CA VAL A 52 -5.20 -2.65 4.77
C VAL A 52 -6.20 -3.54 5.49
N HIS A 53 -6.08 -3.65 6.80
CA HIS A 53 -6.85 -4.58 7.63
C HIS A 53 -8.10 -3.97 8.27
N ASN A 54 -8.08 -2.68 8.61
CA ASN A 54 -9.16 -2.06 9.38
C ASN A 54 -9.24 -0.53 9.25
N GLU A 55 -10.19 0.06 9.97
CA GLU A 55 -10.44 1.50 10.08
C GLU A 55 -9.43 2.25 10.98
N SER A 56 -8.42 1.55 11.50
CA SER A 56 -7.30 2.15 12.25
C SER A 56 -6.05 2.32 11.40
N ASP A 57 -6.14 2.05 10.09
CA ASP A 57 -5.05 2.06 9.11
C ASP A 57 -3.98 0.97 9.37
N ASP A 58 -4.32 -0.06 10.16
CA ASP A 58 -3.44 -1.23 10.29
C ASP A 58 -3.34 -1.92 8.92
N SER A 59 -2.15 -2.40 8.57
CA SER A 59 -1.91 -3.06 7.29
C SER A 59 -0.86 -4.16 7.41
N GLY A 60 -0.80 -5.03 6.40
CA GLY A 60 0.15 -6.15 6.37
C GLY A 60 0.79 -6.32 5.00
N LEU A 61 1.97 -6.94 4.97
CA LEU A 61 2.70 -7.35 3.77
C LEU A 61 3.06 -8.84 3.85
N ASP A 62 2.55 -9.59 2.89
CA ASP A 62 2.96 -10.96 2.62
C ASP A 62 4.12 -10.96 1.61
N CYS A 63 5.28 -11.43 2.04
CA CYS A 63 6.48 -11.52 1.21
C CYS A 63 6.49 -12.84 0.39
N PRO A 64 7.06 -12.84 -0.82
CA PRO A 64 7.24 -14.06 -1.62
C PRO A 64 8.06 -15.15 -0.91
N SER A 65 8.94 -14.74 0.02
CA SER A 65 9.73 -15.64 0.87
C SER A 65 8.91 -16.38 1.94
N GLY A 66 7.62 -16.06 2.08
CA GLY A 66 6.73 -16.57 3.12
C GLY A 66 6.79 -15.81 4.45
N ALA A 67 7.59 -14.74 4.54
CA ALA A 67 7.56 -13.84 5.68
C ALA A 67 6.31 -12.96 5.64
N VAL A 68 5.75 -12.65 6.81
CA VAL A 68 4.63 -11.72 6.97
C VAL A 68 5.06 -10.57 7.86
N ILE A 69 4.75 -9.34 7.48
CA ILE A 69 5.08 -8.12 8.20
C ILE A 69 3.79 -7.36 8.50
N GLU A 70 3.58 -7.03 9.77
CA GLU A 70 2.43 -6.23 10.22
C GLU A 70 2.85 -4.78 10.47
N PHE A 71 1.98 -3.85 10.11
CA PHE A 71 2.17 -2.41 10.27
C PHE A 71 0.99 -1.83 11.06
N PRO A 72 1.20 -1.44 12.33
CA PRO A 72 0.20 -0.70 13.08
C PRO A 72 -0.19 0.62 12.41
N GLY A 73 -1.37 1.13 12.75
CA GLY A 73 -1.99 2.36 12.25
C GLY A 73 -1.16 3.63 12.37
N ASP A 74 -0.17 3.67 13.26
CA ASP A 74 0.77 4.78 13.42
C ASP A 74 2.10 4.58 12.66
N THR A 75 2.25 3.49 11.92
CA THR A 75 3.42 3.23 11.08
C THR A 75 3.50 4.29 9.98
N PRO A 76 4.64 5.01 9.84
CA PRO A 76 4.81 5.97 8.75
C PRO A 76 4.70 5.30 7.38
N ALA A 77 3.91 5.86 6.47
CA ALA A 77 3.70 5.33 5.13
C ALA A 77 5.01 5.04 4.36
N VAL A 78 6.03 5.89 4.51
CA VAL A 78 7.35 5.69 3.89
C VAL A 78 8.02 4.37 4.31
N VAL A 79 7.79 3.90 5.55
CA VAL A 79 8.33 2.63 6.05
C VAL A 79 7.61 1.47 5.37
N ILE A 80 6.29 1.56 5.25
CA ILE A 80 5.44 0.55 4.59
C ILE A 80 5.84 0.43 3.12
N VAL A 81 5.93 1.56 2.41
CA VAL A 81 6.34 1.61 1.00
C VAL A 81 7.73 1.00 0.81
N ALA A 82 8.71 1.39 1.64
CA ALA A 82 10.07 0.85 1.54
C ALA A 82 10.10 -0.68 1.75
N ALA A 83 9.33 -1.20 2.70
CA ALA A 83 9.24 -2.64 2.95
C ALA A 83 8.62 -3.38 1.76
N CYS A 84 7.53 -2.86 1.19
CA CYS A 84 6.88 -3.44 0.01
C CYS A 84 7.82 -3.45 -1.19
N LEU A 85 8.49 -2.34 -1.48
CA LEU A 85 9.44 -2.25 -2.59
C LEU A 85 10.62 -3.22 -2.41
N ALA A 86 11.13 -3.36 -1.17
CA ALA A 86 12.17 -4.33 -0.87
C ALA A 86 11.68 -5.77 -1.14
N ALA A 87 10.48 -6.13 -0.68
CA ALA A 87 9.89 -7.45 -0.91
C ALA A 87 9.60 -7.74 -2.39
N ALA A 88 9.29 -6.72 -3.19
CA ALA A 88 9.05 -6.83 -4.63
C ALA A 88 10.32 -7.07 -5.46
N SER A 89 11.49 -6.78 -4.88
CA SER A 89 12.80 -6.88 -5.55
C SER A 89 13.56 -8.18 -5.28
N ALA A 90 13.05 -9.03 -4.39
CA ALA A 90 13.65 -10.30 -3.99
C ALA A 90 13.22 -11.45 -4.90
#